data_AF-Q3IVQ5-F1
#
_entry.id   AF-Q3IVQ5-F1
#
_cell.length_a   1.000
_cell.length_b   1.000
_cell.length_c   1.000
_cell.angle_alpha   90.00
_cell.angle_beta   90.00
_cell.angle_gamma   90.00
#
_symmetry.space_group_name_H-M   'P 1'
#
loop_
_entity.id
_entity.type
_entity.pdbx_description
1 polymer ?
#
loop_
_entity_poly.entity_id
_entity_poly.type
_entity_poly.pdbx_seq_one_letter_code
_entity_poly.pdbx_strand_id
1 'polypeptide(L)'
;MDMDFTQFDSRTAAETARPLHLRHPATGRLLFADEAEAKPCEVLVLGSESRAAQAAIRAAQKARLKTDRDDERQTMEEVHANLVAAAKPLVAGFRNVNRGEAPAGPADAEWFLNLNLITGREGEKSFVEQVMGFATSRANYLGNGSPD
;
A
#
# COMPACT_ATOMS: atom_id res chain seq x y z
N MET A 1 33.56 12.15 14.63
CA MET A 1 32.22 12.64 14.24
C MET A 1 31.24 11.67 14.84
N ASP A 2 30.33 12.16 15.66
CA ASP A 2 29.27 11.34 16.24
C ASP A 2 28.17 11.13 15.20
N MET A 3 27.45 10.01 15.30
CA MET A 3 26.38 9.67 14.37
C MET A 3 25.16 10.56 14.60
N ASP A 4 24.63 11.16 13.53
CA ASP A 4 23.37 11.91 13.57
C ASP A 4 22.17 10.94 13.52
N PHE A 5 21.39 10.84 14.59
CA PHE A 5 20.24 9.94 14.68
C PHE A 5 18.97 10.47 13.99
N THR A 6 18.94 11.71 13.52
CA THR A 6 17.80 12.23 12.74
C THR A 6 17.58 11.46 11.44
N GLN A 7 18.61 10.78 10.96
CA GLN A 7 18.56 9.88 9.82
C GLN A 7 17.58 8.70 9.98
N PHE A 8 17.15 8.40 11.22
CA PHE A 8 16.17 7.36 11.54
C PHE A 8 14.74 7.91 11.77
N ASP A 9 14.49 9.20 11.51
CA ASP A 9 13.16 9.81 11.60
C ASP A 9 12.22 9.30 10.49
N SER A 10 11.68 8.10 10.74
CA SER A 10 10.78 7.38 9.85
C SER A 10 9.41 8.03 9.77
N ARG A 11 9.03 8.81 10.79
CA ARG A 11 7.72 9.45 10.84
C ARG A 11 7.66 10.61 9.86
N THR A 12 8.69 11.45 9.84
CA THR A 12 8.81 12.54 8.86
C THR A 12 9.00 11.98 7.45
N ALA A 13 9.85 10.95 7.30
CA ALA A 13 10.07 10.32 6.00
C ALA A 13 8.81 9.68 5.40
N ALA A 14 7.96 9.08 6.24
CA ALA A 14 6.71 8.43 5.82
C ALA A 14 5.67 9.40 5.22
N GLU A 15 5.76 10.71 5.49
CA GLU A 15 4.88 11.73 4.90
C GLU A 15 5.14 11.96 3.40
N THR A 16 6.30 11.53 2.89
CA THR A 16 6.65 11.65 1.47
C THR A 16 6.27 10.37 0.73
N ALA A 17 5.35 10.47 -0.23
CA ALA A 17 4.95 9.32 -1.02
C ALA A 17 6.11 8.82 -1.91
N ARG A 18 6.31 7.49 -1.94
CA ARG A 18 7.34 6.83 -2.72
C ARG A 18 6.72 5.91 -3.76
N PRO A 19 7.34 5.77 -4.94
CA PRO A 19 6.82 4.89 -5.99
C PRO A 19 7.00 3.42 -5.61
N LEU A 20 5.89 2.69 -5.58
CA LEU A 20 5.84 1.24 -5.58
C LEU A 20 5.61 0.77 -7.02
N HIS A 21 6.60 0.12 -7.62
CA HIS A 21 6.44 -0.55 -8.92
C HIS A 21 5.60 -1.81 -8.73
N LEU A 22 4.44 -1.85 -9.39
CA LEU A 22 3.47 -2.91 -9.27
C LEU A 22 3.95 -4.21 -9.90
N ARG A 23 3.60 -5.32 -9.24
CA ARG A 23 3.78 -6.68 -9.73
C ARG A 23 2.44 -7.30 -10.11
N HIS A 24 2.46 -8.12 -11.15
CA HIS A 24 1.32 -8.90 -11.60
C HIS A 24 0.88 -9.86 -10.48
N PRO A 25 -0.39 -9.84 -10.03
CA PRO A 25 -0.82 -10.54 -8.82
C PRO A 25 -0.61 -12.06 -8.85
N ALA A 26 -0.67 -12.68 -10.04
CA ALA A 26 -0.52 -14.13 -10.19
C ALA A 26 0.91 -14.60 -10.51
N THR A 27 1.78 -13.72 -11.02
CA THR A 27 3.10 -14.14 -11.55
C THR A 27 4.28 -13.42 -10.90
N GLY A 28 4.02 -12.35 -10.14
CA GLY A 28 5.06 -11.54 -9.49
C GLY A 28 5.91 -10.70 -10.45
N ARG A 29 5.68 -10.78 -11.77
CA ARG A 29 6.40 -10.00 -12.79
C ARG A 29 6.05 -8.52 -12.68
N LEU A 30 7.02 -7.65 -12.93
CA LEU A 30 6.80 -6.20 -12.94
C LEU A 30 5.82 -5.81 -14.06
N LEU A 31 4.96 -4.84 -13.77
CA LEU A 31 3.97 -4.31 -14.70
C LEU A 31 4.48 -3.02 -15.35
N PHE A 32 4.29 -2.93 -16.67
CA PHE A 32 4.64 -1.76 -17.46
C PHE A 32 3.45 -1.37 -18.34
N ALA A 33 3.30 -0.08 -18.59
CA ALA A 33 2.26 0.46 -19.46
C ALA A 33 2.62 0.38 -20.96
N ASP A 34 3.84 -0.05 -21.27
CA ASP A 34 4.35 -0.24 -22.61
C ASP A 34 5.13 -1.56 -22.74
N GLU A 35 5.17 -2.10 -23.96
CA GLU A 35 5.89 -3.35 -24.26
C GLU A 35 7.42 -3.20 -24.14
N ALA A 36 7.92 -1.96 -24.26
CA ALA A 36 9.33 -1.64 -24.11
C ALA A 36 9.81 -1.65 -22.65
N GLU A 37 8.91 -1.89 -21.68
CA GLU A 37 9.21 -1.89 -20.25
C GLU A 37 9.85 -0.57 -19.76
N ALA A 38 9.49 0.56 -20.38
CA ALA A 38 10.05 1.88 -20.05
C ALA A 38 9.12 2.70 -19.13
N LYS A 39 7.85 2.33 -19.04
CA LYS A 39 6.84 3.02 -18.24
C LYS A 39 6.33 2.11 -17.12
N PRO A 40 7.04 2.03 -15.97
CA PRO A 40 6.60 1.19 -14.86
C PRO A 40 5.23 1.64 -14.37
N CYS A 41 4.32 0.69 -14.15
CA CYS A 41 3.06 0.95 -13.47
C CYS A 41 3.35 1.14 -11.98
N GLU A 42 3.12 2.35 -11.46
CA GLU A 42 3.46 2.69 -10.08
C GLU A 42 2.24 3.19 -9.29
N VAL A 43 2.25 2.86 -8.01
CA VAL A 43 1.41 3.51 -6.99
C VAL A 43 2.30 4.38 -6.13
N LEU A 44 1.90 5.60 -5.85
CA LEU A 44 2.60 6.47 -4.91
C LEU A 44 2.09 6.17 -3.50
N VAL A 45 2.96 5.63 -2.65
CA VAL A 45 2.58 5.09 -1.35
C VAL A 45 3.26 5.86 -0.22
N LEU A 46 2.48 6.30 0.75
CA LEU A 46 2.94 6.87 2.02
C LEU A 46 3.38 5.75 2.97
N GLY A 47 4.34 6.04 3.85
CA GLY A 47 4.72 5.12 4.91
C GLY A 47 3.61 5.00 5.97
N SER A 48 3.49 3.83 6.60
CA SER A 48 2.48 3.56 7.64
C SER A 48 2.65 4.41 8.89
N GLU A 49 3.83 5.02 9.09
CA GLU A 49 4.13 5.91 10.21
C GLU A 49 3.75 7.39 9.98
N SER A 50 3.28 7.72 8.77
CA SER A 50 2.76 9.06 8.47
C SER A 50 1.55 9.39 9.35
N ARG A 51 1.33 10.68 9.61
CA ARG A 51 0.20 11.15 10.40
C ARG A 51 -1.13 10.75 9.77
N ALA A 52 -1.23 10.81 8.44
CA ALA A 52 -2.42 10.42 7.68
C ALA A 52 -2.71 8.91 7.85
N ALA A 53 -1.69 8.05 7.68
CA ALA A 53 -1.81 6.61 7.91
C ALA A 53 -2.26 6.29 9.34
N GLN A 54 -1.60 6.89 10.32
CA GLN A 54 -1.90 6.67 11.74
C GLN A 54 -3.30 7.17 12.12
N ALA A 55 -3.76 8.27 11.53
CA ALA A 55 -5.13 8.75 11.73
C ALA A 55 -6.17 7.76 11.19
N ALA A 56 -5.92 7.21 10.00
CA ALA A 56 -6.80 6.22 9.39
C ALA A 56 -6.80 4.88 10.15
N ILE A 57 -5.64 4.41 10.63
CA ILE A 57 -5.54 3.22 11.49
C ILE A 57 -6.38 3.41 12.77
N ARG A 58 -6.28 4.56 13.44
CA ARG A 58 -7.10 4.87 14.63
C ARG A 58 -8.59 4.90 14.31
N ALA A 59 -8.97 5.45 13.16
CA ALA A 59 -10.37 5.47 12.73
C ALA A 59 -10.91 4.05 12.48
N ALA A 60 -10.12 3.20 11.82
CA ALA A 60 -10.45 1.79 11.58
C ALA A 60 -10.57 0.99 12.88
N GLN A 61 -9.65 1.16 13.83
CA GLN A 61 -9.72 0.54 15.16
C GLN A 61 -11.00 0.93 15.91
N LYS A 62 -11.35 2.22 15.89
CA LYS A 62 -12.59 2.72 16.50
C LYS A 62 -13.84 2.14 15.84
N ALA A 63 -13.81 1.85 14.54
CA ALA A 63 -14.91 1.21 13.83
C ALA A 63 -15.05 -0.26 14.25
N ARG A 64 -13.94 -1.02 14.32
CA ARG A 64 -13.94 -2.44 14.73
C ARG A 64 -14.42 -2.66 16.16
N LEU A 65 -14.02 -1.79 17.09
CA LEU A 65 -14.49 -1.83 18.49
C LEU A 65 -16.01 -1.63 18.64
N LYS A 66 -16.71 -1.09 17.61
CA LYS A 66 -18.17 -0.99 17.61
C LYS A 66 -18.85 -2.26 17.08
N THR A 67 -18.11 -3.12 16.38
CA THR A 67 -18.61 -4.31 15.69
C THR A 67 -18.28 -5.61 16.43
N ASP A 68 -17.35 -5.57 17.40
CA ASP A 68 -16.84 -6.69 18.24
C ASP A 68 -17.87 -7.31 19.22
N ARG A 69 -19.16 -7.30 18.90
CA ARG A 69 -20.19 -8.03 19.68
C ARG A 69 -20.47 -9.45 19.20
N ASP A 70 -19.93 -9.88 18.06
CA ASP A 70 -20.12 -11.25 17.57
C ASP A 70 -18.79 -11.94 17.22
N ASP A 71 -18.56 -13.05 17.89
CA ASP A 71 -17.38 -13.92 17.90
C ASP A 71 -17.36 -14.84 16.67
N GLU A 72 -17.36 -14.27 15.46
CA GLU A 72 -17.37 -15.03 14.21
C GLU A 72 -16.01 -14.99 13.49
N ARG A 73 -15.61 -16.16 12.95
CA ARG A 73 -14.42 -16.30 12.10
C ARG A 73 -14.54 -15.36 10.91
N GLN A 74 -13.67 -14.34 10.86
CA GLN A 74 -13.65 -13.40 9.74
C GLN A 74 -13.53 -14.14 8.40
N THR A 75 -14.40 -13.81 7.46
CA THR A 75 -14.32 -14.33 6.09
C THR A 75 -13.12 -13.73 5.35
N MET A 76 -12.63 -14.39 4.31
CA MET A 76 -11.54 -13.84 3.49
C MET A 76 -11.91 -12.49 2.87
N GLU A 77 -13.19 -12.31 2.51
CA GLU A 77 -13.71 -11.04 1.98
C GLU A 77 -13.69 -9.93 3.03
N GLU A 78 -14.00 -10.23 4.29
CA GLU A 78 -13.90 -9.27 5.40
C GLU A 78 -12.44 -8.92 5.71
N VAL A 79 -11.54 -9.91 5.69
CA VAL A 79 -10.10 -9.66 5.86
C VAL A 79 -9.61 -8.73 4.73
N HIS A 80 -10.00 -9.01 3.49
CA HIS A 80 -9.67 -8.16 2.34
C HIS A 80 -10.23 -6.75 2.50
N ALA A 81 -11.51 -6.60 2.82
CA ALA A 81 -12.14 -5.29 3.02
C ALA A 81 -11.43 -4.47 4.10
N ASN A 82 -11.01 -5.12 5.19
CA ASN A 82 -10.22 -4.47 6.24
C ASN A 82 -8.84 -4.01 5.74
N LEU A 83 -8.16 -4.81 4.93
CA LEU A 83 -6.89 -4.43 4.32
C LEU A 83 -7.07 -3.25 3.35
N VAL A 84 -8.13 -3.26 2.53
CA VAL A 84 -8.45 -2.16 1.61
C VAL A 84 -8.69 -0.86 2.39
N ALA A 85 -9.50 -0.91 3.46
CA ALA A 85 -9.78 0.24 4.30
C ALA A 85 -8.49 0.81 4.95
N ALA A 86 -7.56 -0.06 5.35
CA ALA A 86 -6.28 0.34 5.91
C ALA A 86 -5.30 0.88 4.87
N ALA A 87 -5.30 0.34 3.66
CA ALA A 87 -4.36 0.70 2.59
C ALA A 87 -4.78 1.95 1.79
N LYS A 88 -6.09 2.17 1.62
CA LYS A 88 -6.65 3.33 0.91
C LYS A 88 -6.00 4.68 1.29
N PRO A 89 -5.85 5.06 2.57
CA PRO A 89 -5.22 6.33 2.98
C PRO A 89 -3.71 6.40 2.67
N LEU A 90 -3.06 5.28 2.34
CA LEU A 90 -1.64 5.23 2.00
C LEU A 90 -1.39 5.55 0.53
N VAL A 91 -2.42 5.47 -0.31
CA VAL A 91 -2.32 5.73 -1.75
C VAL A 91 -2.44 7.24 -2.01
N ALA A 92 -1.31 7.86 -2.38
CA ALA A 92 -1.23 9.28 -2.72
C ALA A 92 -1.45 9.56 -4.22
N GLY A 93 -1.49 8.52 -5.06
CA GLY A 93 -1.72 8.64 -6.49
C GLY A 93 -1.12 7.50 -7.29
N PHE A 94 -1.11 7.66 -8.62
CA PHE A 94 -0.69 6.64 -9.57
C PHE A 94 0.20 7.24 -10.66
N ARG A 95 1.03 6.41 -11.28
CA ARG A 95 1.76 6.73 -12.52
C ARG A 95 1.69 5.56 -13.48
N ASN A 96 1.41 5.85 -14.75
CA ASN A 96 1.26 4.84 -15.80
C ASN A 96 0.21 3.75 -15.46
N VAL A 97 -0.83 4.11 -14.70
CA VAL A 97 -1.98 3.25 -14.41
C VAL A 97 -3.22 3.97 -14.90
N ASN A 98 -4.00 3.31 -15.76
CA ASN A 98 -5.25 3.84 -16.27
C ASN A 98 -6.43 3.06 -15.69
N ARG A 99 -7.54 3.77 -15.47
CA ARG A 99 -8.86 3.20 -15.22
C ARG A 99 -9.71 3.41 -16.48
N GLY A 100 -9.73 2.39 -17.33
CA GLY A 100 -10.27 2.54 -18.68
C GLY A 100 -9.37 3.44 -19.52
N GLU A 101 -9.94 4.50 -20.11
CA GLU A 101 -9.20 5.43 -20.98
C GLU A 101 -8.55 6.60 -20.22
N ALA A 102 -8.87 6.78 -18.94
CA ALA A 102 -8.37 7.89 -18.12
C ALA A 102 -7.24 7.45 -17.17
N PRO A 103 -6.23 8.30 -16.92
CA PRO A 103 -5.26 8.08 -15.85
C PRO A 103 -5.96 7.96 -14.49
N ALA A 104 -5.55 6.99 -13.68
CA ALA A 104 -6.07 6.83 -12.32
C ALA A 104 -5.56 7.95 -11.39
N GLY A 105 -6.44 8.47 -10.54
CA GLY A 105 -6.12 9.48 -9.53
C GLY A 105 -6.25 8.95 -8.10
N PRO A 106 -5.90 9.75 -7.07
CA PRO A 106 -6.00 9.32 -5.67
C PRO A 106 -7.40 8.84 -5.25
N ALA A 107 -8.46 9.38 -5.87
CA ALA A 107 -9.84 8.96 -5.62
C ALA A 107 -10.12 7.50 -6.08
N ASP A 108 -9.31 6.96 -6.98
CA ASP A 108 -9.46 5.60 -7.51
C ASP A 108 -8.79 4.53 -6.62
N ALA A 109 -8.18 4.92 -5.48
CA ALA A 109 -7.46 4.01 -4.59
C ALA A 109 -8.30 2.78 -4.19
N GLU A 110 -9.57 2.97 -3.84
CA GLU A 110 -10.45 1.86 -3.44
C GLU A 110 -10.77 0.91 -4.59
N TRP A 111 -10.96 1.44 -5.81
CA TRP A 111 -11.16 0.61 -7.00
C TRP A 111 -9.91 -0.25 -7.25
N PHE A 112 -8.75 0.37 -7.25
CA PHE A 112 -7.47 -0.30 -7.52
C PHE A 112 -7.21 -1.44 -6.53
N LEU A 113 -7.38 -1.18 -5.23
CA LEU A 113 -7.14 -2.14 -4.16
C LEU A 113 -8.12 -3.33 -4.17
N ASN A 114 -9.23 -3.22 -4.91
CA ASN A 114 -10.25 -4.27 -5.07
C ASN A 114 -10.19 -5.01 -6.42
N LEU A 115 -9.21 -4.72 -7.29
CA LEU A 115 -9.07 -5.43 -8.58
C LEU A 115 -8.74 -6.92 -8.43
N ASN A 116 -8.23 -7.34 -7.27
CA ASN A 116 -7.96 -8.72 -6.93
C ASN A 116 -8.15 -8.93 -5.42
N LEU A 117 -8.61 -10.13 -5.05
CA LEU A 117 -8.74 -10.56 -3.66
C LEU A 117 -7.42 -11.15 -3.17
N ILE A 118 -7.16 -11.03 -1.87
CA ILE A 118 -6.14 -11.85 -1.21
C ILE A 118 -6.44 -13.34 -1.40
N THR A 119 -5.42 -14.14 -1.69
CA THR A 119 -5.57 -15.60 -1.91
C THR A 119 -4.84 -16.44 -0.85
N GLY A 120 -3.95 -15.83 -0.06
CA GLY A 120 -3.13 -16.51 0.93
C GLY A 120 -2.05 -17.44 0.34
N ARG A 121 -1.92 -17.49 -0.99
CA ARG A 121 -0.90 -18.29 -1.67
C ARG A 121 0.44 -17.57 -1.64
N GLU A 122 1.49 -18.33 -1.36
CA GLU A 122 2.85 -17.81 -1.44
C GLU A 122 3.18 -17.42 -2.90
N GLY A 123 3.76 -16.23 -3.10
CA GLY A 123 4.08 -15.70 -4.42
C GLY A 123 2.94 -14.98 -5.15
N GLU A 124 1.68 -15.21 -4.78
CA GLU A 124 0.53 -14.45 -5.30
C GLU A 124 0.20 -13.29 -4.36
N LYS A 125 0.50 -12.05 -4.77
CA LYS A 125 0.25 -10.86 -3.94
C LYS A 125 -0.77 -9.94 -4.59
N SER A 126 -1.91 -9.80 -3.92
CA SER A 126 -2.90 -8.79 -4.28
C SER A 126 -2.29 -7.38 -4.23
N PHE A 127 -2.90 -6.42 -4.92
CA PHE A 127 -2.43 -5.04 -4.91
C PHE A 127 -2.51 -4.41 -3.52
N VAL A 128 -3.50 -4.79 -2.72
CA VAL A 128 -3.59 -4.35 -1.33
C VAL A 128 -2.44 -4.90 -0.48
N GLU A 129 -2.04 -6.16 -0.67
CA GLU A 129 -0.85 -6.71 0.01
C GLU A 129 0.44 -6.03 -0.44
N GLN A 130 0.58 -5.71 -1.73
CA GLN A 130 1.76 -4.99 -2.23
C GLN A 130 1.87 -3.58 -1.61
N VAL A 131 0.76 -2.83 -1.57
CA VAL A 131 0.72 -1.50 -0.95
C VAL A 131 1.02 -1.57 0.55
N MET A 132 0.39 -2.50 1.28
CA MET A 132 0.61 -2.67 2.72
C MET A 132 2.03 -3.11 3.04
N GLY A 133 2.57 -4.06 2.27
CA GLY A 133 3.95 -4.52 2.42
C GLY A 133 4.95 -3.40 2.16
N PHE A 134 4.71 -2.59 1.13
CA PHE A 134 5.56 -1.45 0.84
C PHE A 134 5.51 -0.39 1.96
N ALA A 135 4.31 -0.01 2.39
CA ALA A 135 4.11 1.07 3.36
C ALA A 135 4.63 0.74 4.77
N THR A 136 4.65 -0.54 5.15
CA THR A 136 5.11 -0.97 6.49
C THR A 136 6.62 -1.16 6.57
N SER A 137 7.29 -1.32 5.42
CA SER A 137 8.75 -1.44 5.36
C SER A 137 9.42 -0.07 5.47
N ARG A 138 10.06 0.20 6.61
CA ARG A 138 10.83 1.44 6.84
C ARG A 138 11.88 1.69 5.77
N ALA A 139 12.48 0.64 5.24
CA ALA A 139 13.44 0.67 4.14
C ALA A 139 12.94 1.43 2.90
N ASN A 140 11.62 1.42 2.64
CA ASN A 140 11.06 2.06 1.45
C ASN A 140 10.92 3.57 1.57
N TYR A 141 11.05 4.15 2.76
CA TYR A 141 10.92 5.58 2.99
C TYR A 141 12.05 6.20 3.81
N LEU A 142 12.70 5.44 4.69
CA LEU A 142 14.00 5.79 5.25
C LEU A 142 15.07 5.56 4.18
N GLY A 143 15.62 6.64 3.63
CA GLY A 143 16.64 6.60 2.57
C GLY A 143 17.98 5.95 2.95
N ASN A 144 18.07 5.31 4.12
CA ASN A 144 19.31 4.79 4.70
C ASN A 144 19.35 3.26 4.84
N GLY A 145 18.34 2.54 4.34
CA GLY A 145 18.34 1.09 4.32
C GLY A 145 17.60 0.56 3.10
N SER A 146 18.32 0.31 2.02
CA SER A 146 17.83 -0.69 1.07
C SER A 146 18.04 -2.06 1.72
N PRO A 147 17.02 -2.91 1.85
CA PRO A 147 17.24 -4.33 2.09
C PRO A 147 17.87 -4.88 0.82
N ASP A 148 18.97 -5.61 0.96
CA ASP A 148 19.54 -6.43 -0.12
C ASP A 148 18.50 -7.42 -0.67
#